data_AF-A0A0F9DLC6-F1
#
_entry.id   AF-A0A0F9DLC6-F1
#
_cell.length_a   1.000
_cell.length_b   1.000
_cell.length_c   1.000
_cell.angle_alpha   90.00
_cell.angle_beta   90.00
_cell.angle_gamma   90.00
#
_symmetry.space_group_name_H-M   'P 1'
#
loop_
_entity.id
_entity.type
_entity.pdbx_description
1 polymer ?
#
loop_
_entity_poly.entity_id
_entity_poly.type
_entity_poly.pdbx_seq_one_letter_code
_entity_poly.pdbx_strand_id
1 'polypeptide(L)'
;MPREGHYINRSNWLRAAVLGANDGIVSSASLLVGVSAAGMAHGNVLLTGLAGLTAGALSMAAGEYVSVSAQADVELADLERERVALIEDP
;
A
#
# COMPACT_ATOMS: atom_id res chain seq x y z
N MET A 1 2.87 -10.87 -32.93
CA MET A 1 2.66 -10.11 -31.69
C MET A 1 3.70 -10.57 -30.70
N PRO A 2 4.61 -9.69 -30.23
CA PRO A 2 5.64 -10.12 -29.28
C PRO A 2 4.95 -10.53 -27.98
N ARG A 3 5.39 -11.67 -27.40
CA ARG A 3 4.95 -12.16 -26.10
C ARG A 3 5.70 -11.37 -25.02
N GLU A 4 5.42 -10.08 -24.92
CA GLU A 4 6.01 -9.26 -23.86
C GLU A 4 5.29 -9.63 -22.56
N GLY A 5 5.96 -10.38 -21.68
CA GLY A 5 5.45 -10.61 -20.35
C GLY A 5 5.27 -9.25 -19.68
N HIS A 6 4.05 -8.87 -19.33
CA HIS A 6 3.78 -7.63 -18.60
C HIS A 6 4.42 -7.71 -17.21
N TYR A 7 5.67 -7.25 -17.08
CA TYR A 7 6.41 -7.19 -15.81
C TYR A 7 5.89 -6.10 -14.86
N ILE A 8 4.95 -5.27 -15.31
CA ILE A 8 4.37 -4.14 -14.58
C ILE A 8 3.84 -4.55 -13.20
N ASN A 9 3.16 -5.71 -13.10
CA ASN A 9 2.61 -6.15 -11.83
C ASN A 9 3.71 -6.53 -10.81
N ARG A 10 4.89 -6.95 -11.27
CA ARG A 10 6.04 -7.20 -10.38
C ARG A 10 6.66 -5.90 -9.84
N SER A 11 6.48 -4.79 -10.54
CA SER A 11 6.98 -3.49 -10.09
C SER A 11 6.10 -2.90 -8.98
N ASN A 12 4.78 -3.13 -9.02
CA ASN A 12 3.84 -2.53 -8.07
C ASN A 12 3.97 -3.08 -6.65
N TRP A 13 4.09 -4.41 -6.47
CA TRP A 13 4.29 -4.97 -5.12
C TRP A 13 5.64 -4.55 -4.53
N LEU A 14 6.69 -4.43 -5.37
CA LEU A 14 8.00 -3.99 -4.91
C LEU A 14 7.95 -2.53 -4.47
N ARG A 15 7.27 -1.66 -5.22
CA ARG A 15 7.03 -0.25 -4.85
C ARG A 15 6.31 -0.17 -3.51
N ALA A 16 5.20 -0.90 -3.35
CA ALA A 16 4.43 -0.91 -2.12
C ALA A 16 5.27 -1.41 -0.92
N ALA A 17 6.08 -2.46 -1.12
CA ALA A 17 6.96 -2.98 -0.09
C ALA A 17 8.05 -1.99 0.33
N VAL A 18 8.70 -1.32 -0.63
CA VAL A 18 9.77 -0.34 -0.35
C VAL A 18 9.20 0.88 0.37
N LEU A 19 8.08 1.43 -0.12
CA LEU A 19 7.43 2.59 0.50
C LEU A 19 6.94 2.24 1.92
N GLY A 20 6.31 1.07 2.07
CA GLY A 20 5.85 0.59 3.38
C GLY A 20 7.00 0.34 4.37
N ALA A 21 8.13 -0.18 3.92
CA ALA A 21 9.32 -0.35 4.77
C ALA A 21 9.90 0.99 5.21
N ASN A 22 10.03 1.95 4.28
CA ASN A 22 10.52 3.29 4.57
C ASN A 22 9.62 3.99 5.59
N ASP A 23 8.32 4.04 5.32
CA ASP A 23 7.36 4.71 6.19
C ASP A 23 7.26 3.99 7.53
N GLY A 24 7.27 2.67 7.55
CA GLY A 24 7.22 1.86 8.76
C GLY A 24 8.39 2.12 9.71
N ILE A 25 9.62 2.21 9.19
CA ILE A 25 10.81 2.48 10.00
C ILE A 25 10.75 3.91 10.57
N VAL A 26 10.52 4.91 9.72
CA VAL A 26 10.55 6.32 10.13
C VAL A 26 9.42 6.63 11.11
N SER A 27 8.20 6.17 10.83
CA SER A 27 7.04 6.40 11.69
C SER A 27 7.18 5.70 13.05
N SER A 28 7.61 4.44 13.07
CA SER A 28 7.77 3.67 14.31
C SER A 28 8.90 4.24 15.17
N ALA A 29 10.03 4.60 14.57
CA ALA A 29 11.13 5.24 15.28
C ALA A 29 10.71 6.60 15.87
N SER A 30 10.03 7.43 15.08
CA SER A 30 9.53 8.74 15.54
C SER A 30 8.52 8.60 16.67
N LEU A 31 7.58 7.64 16.58
CA LEU A 31 6.62 7.33 17.62
C LEU A 31 7.34 6.91 18.91
N LEU A 32 8.27 5.95 18.82
CA LEU A 32 9.00 5.42 19.97
C LEU A 32 9.88 6.47 20.64
N VAL A 33 10.56 7.32 19.85
CA VAL A 33 11.33 8.46 20.37
C VAL A 33 10.40 9.43 21.10
N GLY A 34 9.24 9.77 20.51
CA GLY A 34 8.28 10.69 21.11
C GLY A 34 7.72 10.19 22.45
N VAL A 35 7.26 8.94 22.51
CA VAL A 35 6.71 8.38 23.76
C VAL A 35 7.78 8.13 24.82
N SER A 36 9.01 7.80 24.41
CA SER A 36 10.14 7.67 25.33
C SER A 36 10.54 9.02 25.91
N ALA A 37 10.60 10.06 25.08
CA ALA A 37 10.89 11.43 25.53
C ALA A 37 9.81 11.98 26.48
N ALA A 38 8.57 11.50 26.36
CA ALA A 38 7.47 11.82 27.28
C ALA A 38 7.57 11.10 28.65
N GLY A 39 8.63 10.33 28.91
CA GLY A 39 8.87 9.67 30.21
C GLY A 39 8.07 8.38 30.40
N MET A 40 7.61 7.77 29.31
CA MET A 40 6.85 6.51 29.37
C MET A 40 7.75 5.36 29.86
N ALA A 41 7.22 4.52 30.76
CA ALA A 41 7.94 3.34 31.25
C ALA A 41 8.29 2.36 30.12
N HIS A 42 9.45 1.70 30.21
CA HIS A 42 9.99 0.82 29.15
C HIS A 42 8.99 -0.23 28.63
N GLY A 43 8.23 -0.88 29.51
CA GLY A 43 7.24 -1.88 29.11
C GLY A 43 6.14 -1.29 28.22
N ASN A 44 5.72 -0.06 28.51
CA ASN A 44 4.70 0.64 27.72
C ASN A 44 5.27 1.11 26.38
N VAL A 45 6.54 1.54 26.33
CA VAL A 45 7.22 1.89 25.06
C VAL A 45 7.24 0.68 24.11
N LEU A 46 7.58 -0.51 24.61
CA LEU A 46 7.56 -1.74 23.81
C LEU A 46 6.16 -2.11 23.32
N LEU A 47 5.16 -2.01 24.21
CA LEU A 47 3.77 -2.26 23.86
C LEU A 47 3.28 -1.28 22.78
N THR A 48 3.60 0.01 22.91
CA THR A 48 3.29 1.03 21.91
C THR A 48 3.96 0.73 20.57
N GLY A 49 5.23 0.32 20.58
CA GLY A 49 5.94 -0.08 19.36
C GLY A 49 5.27 -1.25 18.65
N LEU A 50 4.94 -2.31 19.39
CA LEU A 50 4.28 -3.48 18.82
C LEU A 50 2.87 -3.15 18.30
N ALA A 51 2.10 -2.38 19.04
CA ALA A 51 0.77 -1.96 18.62
C ALA A 51 0.83 -1.04 17.38
N GLY A 52 1.75 -0.08 17.37
CA GLY A 52 1.96 0.85 16.25
C GLY A 52 2.42 0.13 14.98
N LEU A 53 3.38 -0.80 15.10
CA LEU A 53 3.85 -1.60 13.98
C LEU A 53 2.75 -2.49 13.40
N THR A 54 1.99 -3.18 14.25
CA THR A 54 0.91 -4.06 13.79
C THR A 54 -0.22 -3.26 13.14
N ALA A 55 -0.66 -2.18 13.77
CA ALA A 55 -1.68 -1.29 13.21
C ALA A 55 -1.23 -0.66 11.88
N GLY A 56 0.02 -0.17 11.82
CA GLY A 56 0.59 0.44 10.61
C GLY A 56 0.70 -0.55 9.46
N ALA A 57 1.25 -1.74 9.71
CA ALA A 57 1.39 -2.79 8.70
C ALA A 57 0.03 -3.23 8.14
N LEU A 58 -0.96 -3.46 9.01
CA LEU A 58 -2.31 -3.84 8.60
C LEU A 58 -3.00 -2.74 7.79
N SER A 59 -2.85 -1.48 8.22
CA SER A 59 -3.44 -0.33 7.51
C SER A 59 -2.83 -0.16 6.11
N MET A 60 -1.51 -0.27 5.97
CA MET A 60 -0.85 -0.19 4.66
C MET A 60 -1.24 -1.36 3.74
N ALA A 61 -1.30 -2.58 4.27
CA ALA A 61 -1.72 -3.75 3.50
C ALA A 61 -3.18 -3.62 3.01
N ALA A 62 -4.09 -3.20 3.89
CA ALA A 62 -5.48 -2.96 3.53
C ALA A 62 -5.61 -1.82 2.51
N GLY A 63 -4.86 -0.73 2.68
CA GLY A 63 -4.84 0.40 1.75
C GLY A 63 -4.37 0.02 0.35
N GLU A 64 -3.29 -0.76 0.24
CA GLU A 64 -2.80 -1.23 -1.06
C GLU A 64 -3.78 -2.21 -1.71
N TYR A 65 -4.41 -3.12 -0.93
CA TYR A 65 -5.44 -4.01 -1.46
C TYR A 65 -6.62 -3.23 -2.07
N VAL A 66 -7.16 -2.25 -1.34
CA VAL A 66 -8.27 -1.42 -1.82
C VAL A 66 -7.84 -0.57 -3.02
N SER A 67 -6.60 -0.09 -3.06
CA SER A 67 -6.08 0.67 -4.19
C SER A 67 -5.99 -0.18 -5.46
N VAL A 68 -5.47 -1.41 -5.35
CA VAL A 68 -5.37 -2.34 -6.49
C VAL A 68 -6.75 -2.78 -6.96
N SER A 69 -7.69 -3.04 -6.05
CA SER A 69 -9.06 -3.39 -6.46
C SER A 69 -9.74 -2.23 -7.19
N ALA A 70 -9.60 -1.00 -6.69
CA ALA A 70 -10.16 0.18 -7.35
C ALA A 70 -9.55 0.42 -8.75
N GLN A 71 -8.25 0.18 -8.92
CA GLN A 71 -7.60 0.25 -10.24
C GLN A 71 -8.18 -0.77 -11.21
N ALA A 72 -8.39 -2.01 -10.77
CA ALA A 72 -8.99 -3.06 -11.59
C ALA A 72 -10.45 -2.71 -11.99
N ASP A 73 -11.23 -2.16 -11.06
CA ASP A 73 -12.61 -1.73 -11.35
C ASP A 73 -12.65 -0.60 -12.39
N VAL A 74 -11.74 0.37 -12.29
CA VAL A 74 -11.60 1.46 -13.29
C VAL A 74 -11.21 0.89 -14.65
N GLU A 75 -10.22 -0.01 -14.71
CA GLU A 75 -9.76 -0.61 -15.96
C GLU A 75 -10.88 -1.41 -16.65
N LEU A 76 -11.69 -2.16 -15.89
CA LEU A 76 -12.86 -2.86 -16.41
C LEU A 76 -13.91 -1.89 -16.97
N ALA A 77 -14.16 -0.77 -16.28
CA ALA A 77 -15.10 0.24 -16.73
C ALA A 77 -14.60 1.01 -17.97
N ASP A 78 -13.28 1.18 -18.12
CA ASP A 78 -12.67 1.76 -19.32
C ASP A 78 -12.78 0.79 -20.50
N LEU A 79 -12.48 -0.50 -20.30
CA LEU A 79 -12.61 -1.53 -21.34
C LEU A 79 -14.04 -1.67 -21.88
N GLU A 80 -15.05 -1.55 -21.02
CA GLU A 80 -16.45 -1.59 -21.45
C GLU A 80 -16.82 -0.35 -22.27
N ARG A 81 -16.32 0.83 -21.89
CA ARG A 81 -16.52 2.05 -22.67
C ARG A 81 -15.86 1.97 -24.04
N GLU A 82 -14.64 1.44 -24.13
CA GLU A 82 -13.96 1.20 -25.41
C GLU A 82 -14.73 0.21 -26.28
N ARG A 83 -15.28 -0.88 -25.71
CA ARG A 83 -16.11 -1.84 -26.46
C ARG A 83 -17.34 -1.19 -27.06
N VAL A 84 -18.05 -0.36 -26.29
CA VAL A 84 -19.23 0.36 -26.78
C VAL A 84 -18.83 1.34 -27.88
N ALA A 85 -17.75 2.11 -27.67
CA ALA A 85 -17.26 3.06 -28.66
C ALA A 85 -16.90 2.40 -30.00
N LEU A 86 -16.24 1.22 -29.97
CA LEU A 86 -15.90 0.45 -31.17
C LEU A 86 -17.12 -0.10 -31.92
N ILE A 87 -18.28 -0.22 -31.26
CA ILE A 87 -19.54 -0.65 -31.90
C ILE A 87 -20.27 0.57 -32.50
N GLU A 88 -20.23 1.72 -31.82
CA GLU A 88 -20.91 2.94 -32.23
C GLU A 88 -20.18 3.70 -33.35
N ASP A 89 -18.84 3.61 -33.42
CA ASP A 89 -17.99 4.24 -34.44
C ASP A 89 -16.83 3.29 -34.85
N PRO A 90 -17.03 2.40 -35.85
CA PRO A 90 -16.14 1.27 -36.14
C PRO A 90 -14.86 1.60 -36.93
#